data_AF-A0A090U446-F1
#
_entry.id   AF-A0A090U446-F1
#
_cell.length_a   1.000
_cell.length_b   1.000
_cell.length_c   1.000
_cell.angle_alpha   90.00
_cell.angle_beta   90.00
_cell.angle_gamma   90.00
#
_symmetry.space_group_name_H-M   'P 1'
#
loop_
_entity.id
_entity.type
_entity.pdbx_description
1 polymer ?
#
loop_
_entity_poly.entity_id
_entity_poly.type
_entity_poly.pdbx_seq_one_letter_code
_entity_poly.pdbx_strand_id
1 'polypeptide(L)'
;MGKEVETIIRDLTDVAIKMTHQQAMEKVKFRAEEQAEERILDALLPPARDAWGQNEQPDDSSSNTRQIFRKKLREGKLDDKEIDIETAAPQMGVEIMAPPGMEEMTNQLQSMFQNLGGDTKKKRKLKIKDAFKALVEEEAAKLVNQEELKEQSDLQR
;
A
#
# COMPACT_ATOMS: atom_id res chain seq x y z
N MET A 1 36.63 23.27 -5.68
CA MET A 1 37.46 22.07 -5.43
C MET A 1 36.71 21.04 -4.58
N GLY A 2 36.52 21.18 -3.25
CA GLY A 2 35.86 20.12 -2.44
C GLY A 2 34.34 19.95 -2.63
N LYS A 3 33.60 21.07 -2.75
CA LYS A 3 32.13 21.05 -2.88
C LYS A 3 31.62 20.49 -4.21
N GLU A 4 32.36 20.73 -5.31
CA GLU A 4 32.01 20.22 -6.64
C GLU A 4 32.12 18.69 -6.69
N VAL A 5 33.14 18.12 -6.06
CA VAL A 5 33.31 16.66 -5.96
C VAL A 5 32.23 16.04 -5.07
N GLU A 6 31.89 16.67 -3.94
CA GLU A 6 30.83 16.17 -3.06
C GLU A 6 29.45 16.21 -3.73
N THR A 7 29.19 17.24 -4.56
CA THR A 7 27.95 17.35 -5.33
C THR A 7 27.89 16.29 -6.42
N ILE A 8 28.99 16.05 -7.15
CA ILE A 8 29.07 14.98 -8.14
C ILE A 8 28.84 13.60 -7.51
N ILE A 9 29.40 13.34 -6.32
CA ILE A 9 29.18 12.09 -5.58
C ILE A 9 27.72 11.96 -5.18
N ARG A 10 27.10 13.02 -4.65
CA ARG A 10 25.67 13.01 -4.25
C ARG A 10 24.75 12.78 -5.45
N ASP A 11 25.00 13.46 -6.56
CA ASP A 11 24.23 13.28 -7.79
C ASP A 11 24.35 11.85 -8.33
N LEU A 12 25.56 11.26 -8.29
CA LEU A 12 25.78 9.86 -8.68
C LEU A 12 25.05 8.89 -7.75
N THR A 13 25.06 9.13 -6.44
CA THR A 13 24.31 8.30 -5.49
C THR A 13 22.80 8.43 -5.70
N ASP A 14 22.28 9.63 -5.97
CA ASP A 14 20.86 9.85 -6.21
C ASP A 14 20.38 9.15 -7.49
N VAL A 15 21.20 9.19 -8.55
CA VAL A 15 20.93 8.44 -9.79
C VAL A 15 20.98 6.94 -9.53
N ALA A 16 21.98 6.45 -8.79
CA ALA A 16 22.08 5.03 -8.46
C ALA A 16 20.87 4.53 -7.66
N ILE A 17 20.45 5.26 -6.63
CA ILE A 17 19.26 4.95 -5.81
C ILE A 17 18.00 4.93 -6.68
N LYS A 18 17.85 5.92 -7.58
CA LYS A 18 16.70 5.96 -8.48
C LYS A 18 16.66 4.75 -9.42
N MET A 19 17.81 4.36 -9.97
CA MET A 19 17.91 3.20 -10.86
C MET A 19 17.61 1.88 -10.12
N THR A 20 18.17 1.68 -8.92
CA THR A 20 17.92 0.47 -8.13
C THR A 20 16.46 0.37 -7.71
N HIS A 21 15.87 1.49 -7.27
CA HIS A 21 14.46 1.53 -6.90
C HIS A 21 13.53 1.23 -8.09
N GLN A 22 13.83 1.77 -9.29
CA GLN A 22 13.08 1.44 -10.50
C GLN A 22 13.17 -0.06 -10.85
N GLN A 23 14.37 -0.65 -10.77
CA GLN A 23 14.56 -2.07 -11.02
C GLN A 23 13.83 -2.95 -9.98
N ALA A 24 13.85 -2.55 -8.71
CA ALA A 24 13.11 -3.23 -7.64
C ALA A 24 11.59 -3.17 -7.92
N MET A 25 11.07 -1.99 -8.26
CA MET A 25 9.66 -1.83 -8.67
C MET A 25 9.28 -2.72 -9.86
N GLU A 26 10.12 -2.80 -10.89
CA GLU A 26 9.85 -3.67 -12.04
C GLU A 26 9.82 -5.15 -11.66
N LYS A 27 10.72 -5.61 -10.79
CA LYS A 27 10.76 -7.00 -10.31
C LYS A 27 9.50 -7.38 -9.53
N VAL A 28 9.00 -6.48 -8.70
CA VAL A 28 7.81 -6.75 -7.86
C VAL A 28 6.50 -6.44 -8.59
N LYS A 29 6.53 -5.76 -9.74
CA LYS A 29 5.35 -5.31 -10.48
C LYS A 29 4.32 -6.43 -10.69
N PHE A 30 4.76 -7.59 -11.19
CA PHE A 30 3.86 -8.72 -11.44
C PHE A 30 3.21 -9.24 -10.14
N ARG A 31 3.99 -9.31 -9.05
CA ARG A 31 3.48 -9.74 -7.74
C ARG A 31 2.53 -8.70 -7.13
N ALA A 32 2.82 -7.42 -7.32
CA ALA A 32 1.97 -6.33 -6.90
C ALA A 32 0.64 -6.32 -7.67
N GLU A 33 0.67 -6.55 -8.98
CA GLU A 33 -0.52 -6.75 -9.82
C GLU A 33 -1.36 -7.93 -9.32
N GLU A 34 -0.76 -9.09 -9.06
CA GLU A 34 -1.46 -10.26 -8.55
C GLU A 34 -2.12 -10.00 -7.18
N GLN A 35 -1.41 -9.34 -6.26
CA GLN A 35 -1.95 -8.99 -4.93
C GLN A 35 -3.06 -7.94 -5.01
N ALA A 36 -2.92 -6.96 -5.90
CA ALA A 36 -3.95 -5.97 -6.15
C ALA A 36 -5.22 -6.61 -6.77
N GLU A 37 -5.06 -7.56 -7.70
CA GLU A 37 -6.17 -8.34 -8.25
C GLU A 37 -6.92 -9.08 -7.12
N GLU A 38 -6.21 -9.77 -6.23
CA GLU A 38 -6.85 -10.46 -5.10
C GLU A 38 -7.62 -9.53 -4.18
N ARG A 39 -7.06 -8.36 -3.83
CA ARG A 39 -7.77 -7.38 -2.99
C ARG A 39 -9.04 -6.85 -3.64
N ILE A 40 -9.04 -6.66 -4.96
CA ILE A 40 -10.25 -6.25 -5.70
C ILE A 40 -11.28 -7.38 -5.71
N LEU A 41 -10.85 -8.62 -5.92
CA LEU A 41 -11.74 -9.77 -5.89
C LEU A 41 -12.35 -9.97 -4.51
N ASP A 42 -11.60 -9.76 -3.43
CA ASP A 42 -12.10 -9.81 -2.06
C ASP A 42 -13.14 -8.72 -1.78
N ALA A 43 -12.93 -7.51 -2.32
CA ALA A 43 -13.90 -6.41 -2.20
C ALA A 43 -15.18 -6.66 -3.02
N LEU A 44 -15.07 -7.35 -4.15
CA LEU A 44 -16.20 -7.68 -5.03
C LEU A 44 -16.99 -8.91 -4.59
N LEU A 45 -16.31 -9.89 -4.00
CA LEU A 45 -16.84 -11.16 -3.54
C LEU A 45 -16.48 -11.31 -2.07
N PRO A 46 -17.11 -10.52 -1.17
CA PRO A 46 -16.90 -10.71 0.25
C PRO A 46 -17.33 -12.14 0.61
N PRO A 47 -16.56 -12.85 1.45
CA PRO A 47 -16.95 -14.18 1.91
C PRO A 47 -18.32 -14.10 2.58
N ALA A 48 -19.11 -15.17 2.42
CA ALA A 48 -20.36 -15.30 3.15
C ALA A 48 -20.06 -15.15 4.64
N ARG A 49 -20.85 -14.30 5.32
CA ARG A 49 -20.75 -14.10 6.76
C ARG A 49 -21.90 -14.86 7.39
N ASP A 50 -21.59 -15.69 8.38
CA ASP A 50 -22.59 -16.45 9.13
C ASP A 50 -23.50 -15.47 9.87
N ALA A 51 -24.63 -15.97 10.40
CA ALA A 51 -25.56 -15.18 11.21
C ALA A 51 -24.90 -14.49 12.44
N TRP A 52 -23.70 -14.94 12.84
CA TRP A 52 -22.88 -14.35 13.91
C TRP A 52 -21.77 -13.40 13.42
N GLY A 53 -21.73 -13.05 12.13
CA GLY A 53 -20.75 -12.12 11.56
C GLY A 53 -19.33 -12.68 11.40
N GLN A 54 -19.16 -13.98 11.62
CA GLN A 54 -17.92 -14.72 11.41
C GLN A 54 -17.79 -15.06 9.92
N ASN A 55 -16.59 -14.95 9.35
CA ASN A 55 -16.37 -15.35 7.96
C ASN A 55 -16.51 -16.87 7.86
N GLU A 56 -17.48 -17.34 7.09
CA GLU A 56 -17.60 -18.74 6.69
C GLU A 56 -16.36 -19.10 5.86
N GLN A 57 -15.87 -20.34 5.99
CA GLN A 57 -14.76 -20.82 5.16
C GLN A 57 -15.13 -20.68 3.67
N PRO A 58 -14.17 -20.28 2.81
CA PRO A 58 -14.46 -20.12 1.39
C PRO A 58 -14.90 -21.45 0.78
N ASP A 59 -16.18 -21.55 0.43
CA ASP A 59 -16.76 -22.70 -0.26
C ASP A 59 -16.19 -22.83 -1.69
N ASP A 60 -16.13 -24.03 -2.27
CA ASP A 60 -15.60 -24.28 -3.62
C ASP A 60 -16.35 -23.49 -4.70
N SER A 61 -17.61 -23.15 -4.45
CA SER A 61 -18.44 -22.28 -5.31
C SER A 61 -17.90 -20.83 -5.38
N SER A 62 -17.29 -20.34 -4.30
CA SER A 62 -16.62 -19.04 -4.24
C SER A 62 -15.33 -19.03 -5.08
N SER A 63 -14.65 -20.18 -5.18
CA SER A 63 -13.44 -20.35 -5.99
C SER A 63 -13.70 -20.26 -7.49
N ASN A 64 -14.75 -20.93 -8.00
CA ASN A 64 -15.11 -20.84 -9.43
C ASN A 64 -15.58 -19.42 -9.81
N THR A 65 -16.40 -18.79 -8.96
CA THR A 65 -16.85 -17.40 -9.16
C THR A 65 -15.65 -16.45 -9.16
N ARG A 66 -14.70 -16.62 -8.23
CA ARG A 66 -13.45 -15.83 -8.18
C ARG A 66 -12.65 -15.96 -9.47
N GLN A 67 -12.50 -17.16 -10.04
CA GLN A 67 -11.78 -17.36 -11.31
C GLN A 67 -12.46 -16.64 -12.49
N ILE A 68 -13.79 -16.70 -12.57
CA ILE A 68 -14.56 -15.99 -13.61
C ILE A 68 -14.39 -14.47 -13.48
N PHE A 69 -14.46 -13.94 -12.26
CA PHE A 69 -14.27 -12.52 -12.00
C PHE A 69 -12.82 -12.08 -12.26
N ARG A 70 -11.82 -12.89 -11.92
CA ARG A 70 -10.41 -12.63 -12.25
C ARG A 70 -10.22 -12.50 -13.76
N LYS A 71 -10.81 -13.40 -14.54
CA LYS A 71 -10.79 -13.32 -16.01
C LYS A 71 -11.48 -12.04 -16.52
N LYS A 72 -12.65 -11.69 -15.97
CA LYS A 72 -13.37 -10.46 -16.34
C LYS A 72 -12.61 -9.18 -15.97
N LEU A 73 -11.88 -9.19 -14.86
CA LEU A 73 -11.02 -8.09 -14.42
C LEU A 73 -9.87 -7.88 -15.42
N ARG A 74 -9.18 -8.95 -15.81
CA ARG A 74 -8.12 -8.91 -16.83
C ARG A 74 -8.61 -8.52 -18.21
N GLU A 75 -9.86 -8.87 -18.55
CA GLU A 75 -10.52 -8.46 -19.79
C GLU A 75 -11.03 -7.00 -19.75
N GLY A 76 -10.88 -6.29 -18.63
CA GLY A 76 -11.32 -4.89 -18.48
C GLY A 76 -12.84 -4.70 -18.40
N LYS A 77 -13.60 -5.78 -18.24
CA LYS A 77 -15.08 -5.75 -18.25
C LYS A 77 -15.69 -5.17 -16.96
N LEU A 78 -14.86 -4.96 -15.94
CA LEU A 78 -15.29 -4.48 -14.63
C LEU A 78 -14.77 -3.05 -14.36
N ASP A 79 -13.94 -2.48 -15.23
CA ASP A 79 -13.24 -1.20 -15.04
C ASP A 79 -14.15 -0.04 -14.62
N ASP A 80 -15.38 0.01 -15.18
CA ASP A 80 -16.35 1.08 -14.94
C ASP A 80 -17.17 0.91 -13.66
N LYS A 81 -17.09 -0.24 -12.99
CA LYS A 81 -17.82 -0.45 -11.74
C LYS A 81 -17.11 0.25 -10.59
N GLU A 82 -17.90 0.75 -9.65
CA GLU A 82 -17.40 1.32 -8.41
C GLU A 82 -17.27 0.25 -7.33
N ILE A 83 -16.17 0.32 -6.58
CA ILE A 83 -15.91 -0.52 -5.42
C ILE A 83 -15.45 0.31 -4.24
N ASP A 84 -15.80 -0.15 -3.04
CA ASP A 84 -15.33 0.40 -1.79
C ASP A 84 -13.98 -0.23 -1.46
N ILE A 85 -12.89 0.54 -1.54
CA ILE A 85 -11.56 0.09 -1.13
C ILE A 85 -11.07 0.86 0.08
N GLU A 86 -10.48 0.14 1.01
CA GLU A 86 -9.68 0.66 2.10
C GLU A 86 -8.27 0.95 1.60
N THR A 87 -8.02 2.20 1.20
CA THR A 87 -6.67 2.70 0.89
C THR A 87 -6.06 3.37 2.12
N ALA A 88 -4.75 3.29 2.28
CA ALA A 88 -4.05 4.06 3.31
C ALA A 88 -4.42 5.55 3.18
N ALA A 89 -5.03 6.14 4.22
CA ALA A 89 -5.22 7.58 4.20
C ALA A 89 -3.86 8.23 4.35
N PRO A 90 -3.55 9.32 3.61
CA PRO A 90 -2.44 10.17 3.99
C PRO A 90 -2.71 10.58 5.44
N GLN A 91 -1.75 10.30 6.32
CA GLN A 91 -1.76 10.75 7.70
C GLN A 91 -1.90 12.27 7.62
N MET A 92 -3.12 12.77 7.83
CA MET A 92 -3.35 14.19 7.98
C MET A 92 -2.63 14.55 9.26
N GLY A 93 -1.42 15.09 9.12
CA GLY A 93 -0.68 15.67 10.22
C GLY A 93 -1.58 16.71 10.84
N VAL A 94 -2.15 16.38 11.99
CA VAL A 94 -2.86 17.37 12.79
C VAL A 94 -1.76 18.29 13.31
N GLU A 95 -1.52 19.40 12.61
CA GLU A 95 -0.76 20.51 13.15
C GLU A 95 -1.60 21.10 14.29
N ILE A 96 -1.44 20.52 15.48
CA ILE A 96 -2.00 21.08 16.70
C ILE A 96 -1.19 22.35 16.98
N MET A 97 -1.76 23.50 16.66
CA MET A 97 -1.23 24.81 17.05
C MET A 97 -1.25 24.90 18.57
N ALA A 98 -0.16 24.45 19.21
CA ALA A 98 -0.02 24.45 20.65
C ALA A 98 0.54 25.80 21.14
N PRO A 99 0.02 26.37 22.23
CA PRO A 99 0.59 27.57 22.86
C PRO A 99 2.05 27.32 23.30
N PRO A 100 2.92 28.34 23.26
CA PRO A 100 4.32 28.20 23.67
C PRO A 100 4.41 27.72 25.12
N GLY A 101 5.14 26.62 25.34
CA GLY A 101 5.29 25.95 26.65
C GLY A 101 4.66 24.55 26.76
N MET A 102 3.99 24.05 25.71
CA MET A 102 3.35 22.72 25.69
C MET A 102 3.93 21.75 24.64
N GLU A 103 5.09 22.08 24.05
CA GLU A 103 5.70 21.35 22.92
C GLU A 103 6.10 19.90 23.26
N GLU A 104 6.51 19.63 24.51
CA GLU A 104 6.83 18.25 24.95
C GLU A 104 5.57 17.37 25.04
N MET A 105 4.47 17.93 25.53
CA MET A 105 3.21 17.20 25.68
C MET A 105 2.56 16.91 24.32
N THR A 106 2.70 17.81 23.34
CA THR A 106 2.18 17.61 21.99
C THR A 106 2.92 16.51 21.24
N ASN A 107 4.25 16.42 21.39
CA ASN A 107 5.04 15.36 20.77
C ASN A 107 4.70 13.98 21.35
N GLN A 108 4.46 13.90 22.66
CA GLN A 108 4.04 12.66 23.33
C GLN A 108 2.61 12.27 22.96
N LEU A 109 1.68 13.23 22.89
CA LEU A 109 0.30 13.00 22.44
C LEU A 109 0.23 12.62 20.97
N GLN A 110 1.05 13.22 20.10
CA GLN A 110 1.14 12.87 18.68
C GLN A 110 1.69 11.46 18.48
N SER A 111 2.72 11.08 19.25
CA SER A 111 3.26 9.71 19.23
C SER A 111 2.22 8.70 19.73
N MET A 112 1.46 9.03 20.76
CA MET A 112 0.33 8.21 21.21
C MET A 112 -0.81 8.16 20.18
N PHE A 113 -1.12 9.26 19.49
CA PHE A 113 -2.17 9.33 18.48
C PHE A 113 -1.81 8.59 17.20
N GLN A 114 -0.54 8.55 16.82
CA GLN A 114 -0.04 7.71 15.73
C GLN A 114 -0.09 6.21 16.10
N ASN A 115 0.19 5.87 17.36
CA ASN A 115 0.13 4.47 17.84
C ASN A 115 -1.31 3.97 18.09
N LEU A 116 -2.26 4.87 18.40
CA LEU A 116 -3.67 4.56 18.65
C LEU A 116 -4.56 4.74 17.41
N GLY A 117 -4.21 5.69 16.54
CA GLY A 117 -4.81 5.97 15.22
C GLY A 117 -4.13 5.21 14.10
N GLY A 118 -3.65 3.99 14.41
CA GLY A 118 -2.94 3.12 13.48
C GLY A 118 -3.64 3.07 12.13
N ASP A 119 -2.83 3.14 11.06
CA ASP A 119 -3.21 3.01 9.64
C ASP A 119 -4.71 3.23 9.40
N THR A 120 -5.18 4.47 9.57
CA THR A 120 -6.59 4.78 9.34
C THR A 120 -6.88 4.64 7.84
N LYS A 121 -7.15 3.41 7.41
CA LYS A 121 -7.56 3.12 6.05
C LYS A 121 -8.93 3.73 5.86
N LYS A 122 -9.03 4.70 4.96
CA LYS A 122 -10.31 5.36 4.68
C LYS A 122 -10.97 4.61 3.54
N LYS A 123 -12.19 4.12 3.77
CA LYS A 123 -13.03 3.56 2.71
C LYS A 123 -13.33 4.66 1.69
N ARG A 124 -12.88 4.45 0.45
CA ARG A 124 -13.16 5.34 -0.67
C ARG A 124 -13.86 4.54 -1.76
N LYS A 125 -14.94 5.09 -2.29
CA LYS A 125 -15.56 4.60 -3.54
C LYS A 125 -14.73 5.08 -4.70
N LEU A 126 -14.20 4.13 -5.45
CA LEU A 126 -13.36 4.38 -6.63
C LEU A 126 -13.81 3.43 -7.73
N LYS A 127 -13.62 3.82 -8.99
CA LYS A 127 -13.76 2.88 -10.11
C LYS A 127 -12.71 1.79 -10.00
N ILE A 128 -13.05 0.56 -10.37
CA ILE A 128 -12.13 -0.59 -10.35
C ILE A 128 -10.81 -0.27 -11.05
N LYS A 129 -10.86 0.44 -12.18
CA LYS A 129 -9.68 0.86 -12.92
C LYS A 129 -8.71 1.73 -12.11
N ASP A 130 -9.24 2.70 -11.37
CA ASP A 130 -8.44 3.64 -10.57
C ASP A 130 -7.99 2.98 -9.27
N ALA A 131 -8.89 2.19 -8.66
CA ALA A 131 -8.61 1.33 -7.53
C ALA A 131 -7.46 0.36 -7.81
N PHE A 132 -7.45 -0.29 -8.98
CA PHE A 132 -6.42 -1.24 -9.37
C PHE A 132 -5.06 -0.56 -9.44
N LYS A 133 -4.94 0.59 -10.12
CA LYS A 133 -3.68 1.33 -10.18
C LYS A 133 -3.18 1.73 -8.79
N ALA A 134 -4.06 2.28 -7.95
CA ALA A 134 -3.70 2.68 -6.59
C ALA A 134 -3.23 1.49 -5.74
N LEU A 135 -3.91 0.34 -5.84
CA LEU A 135 -3.52 -0.87 -5.12
C LEU A 135 -2.20 -1.46 -5.62
N VAL A 136 -1.96 -1.45 -6.93
CA VAL A 136 -0.69 -1.92 -7.50
C VAL A 136 0.47 -1.08 -6.97
N GLU A 137 0.30 0.24 -6.93
CA GLU A 137 1.31 1.15 -6.37
C GLU A 137 1.55 0.89 -4.87
N GLU A 138 0.47 0.70 -4.10
CA GLU A 138 0.53 0.39 -2.66
C GLU A 138 1.27 -0.93 -2.39
N GLU A 139 0.89 -2.01 -3.08
CA GLU A 139 1.52 -3.33 -2.89
C GLU A 139 2.95 -3.35 -3.45
N ALA A 140 3.23 -2.66 -4.56
CA ALA A 140 4.60 -2.55 -5.08
C ALA A 140 5.52 -1.83 -4.08
N ALA A 141 5.09 -0.69 -3.54
CA ALA A 141 5.86 0.05 -2.55
C ALA A 141 6.12 -0.78 -1.28
N LYS A 142 5.12 -1.55 -0.85
CA LYS A 142 5.23 -2.45 0.30
C LYS A 142 6.21 -3.61 0.04
N LEU A 143 6.18 -4.19 -1.15
CA LEU A 143 7.08 -5.29 -1.54
C LEU A 143 8.54 -4.82 -1.66
N VAL A 144 8.78 -3.66 -2.29
CA VAL A 144 10.13 -3.07 -2.38
C VAL A 144 10.70 -2.81 -0.99
N ASN A 145 9.91 -2.20 -0.10
CA ASN A 145 10.35 -1.92 1.27
C ASN A 145 10.69 -3.21 2.05
N GLN A 146 9.91 -4.28 1.87
CA GLN A 146 10.24 -5.58 2.48
C GLN A 146 11.54 -6.20 1.94
N GLU A 147 11.83 -6.05 0.65
CA GLU A 147 13.08 -6.53 0.05
C GLU A 147 14.27 -5.72 0.56
N GLU A 148 14.16 -4.39 0.61
CA GLU A 148 15.19 -3.49 1.14
C GLU A 148 15.48 -3.76 2.63
N LEU A 149 14.44 -3.95 3.45
CA LEU A 149 14.59 -4.29 4.87
C LEU A 149 15.30 -5.64 5.08
N LYS A 150 15.02 -6.63 4.22
CA LYS A 150 15.71 -7.93 4.25
C LYS A 150 17.17 -7.80 3.88
N GLU A 151 17.48 -7.12 2.77
CA GLU A 151 18.85 -6.90 2.33
C GLU A 151 19.68 -6.14 3.39
N GLN A 152 19.11 -5.12 4.04
CA GLN A 152 19.77 -4.43 5.15
C GLN A 152 19.99 -5.32 6.37
N SER A 153 19.05 -6.22 6.69
CA SER A 153 19.16 -7.13 7.83
C SER A 153 20.23 -8.21 7.63
N ASP A 154 20.41 -8.68 6.39
CA ASP A 154 21.42 -9.70 6.05
C ASP A 154 22.83 -9.11 6.00
N LEU A 155 22.97 -7.82 5.67
CA LEU A 155 24.25 -7.09 5.70
C LEU A 155 24.79 -6.79 7.12
N GLN A 156 23.96 -6.95 8.16
CA GLN A 156 24.35 -6.73 9.56
C GLN A 156 24.74 -8.01 10.31
N ARG A 157 24.85 -9.15 9.62
CA ARG A 157 25.36 -10.43 10.15
C ARG A 157 26.76 -10.73 9.66
#